data_AF-A0A7X9GAH5-F1
#
_entry.id   AF-A0A7X9GAH5-F1
#
_cell.length_a   1.000
_cell.length_b   1.000
_cell.length_c   1.000
_cell.angle_alpha   90.00
_cell.angle_beta   90.00
_cell.angle_gamma   90.00
#
_symmetry.space_group_name_H-M   'P 1'
#
loop_
_entity.id
_entity.type
_entity.pdbx_description
1 polymer ?
#
loop_
_entity_poly.entity_id
_entity_poly.type
_entity_poly.pdbx_seq_one_letter_code
_entity_poly.pdbx_strand_id
1 'polypeptide(L)'
;MLSWSGNCQKDGYLKGRTEEDAIKIENDYFRKIKQLPKKSHVLEDIEVVNGSYEPLLIKYGADPRVVKYIDPPYHPITRHQAGLDIYDLEWKRKDHQKLVRELLECRSWILSGYDPFVWGCEDYLPLEKAGARKVNLGVFRSGTNSTETRNFNKEEYLWIMK
;
A
#
# COMPACT_ATOMS: atom_id res chain seq x y z
N MET A 1 -9.77 -10.15 0.47
CA MET A 1 -8.85 -9.09 0.03
C MET A 1 -9.08 -8.89 -1.47
N LEU A 2 -9.86 -7.87 -1.84
CA LEU A 2 -10.07 -7.50 -3.24
C LEU A 2 -9.01 -6.45 -3.56
N SER A 3 -7.94 -6.81 -4.27
CA SER A 3 -7.01 -5.81 -4.79
C SER A 3 -7.68 -5.12 -5.99
N TRP A 4 -7.90 -3.82 -5.87
CA TRP A 4 -8.23 -2.97 -7.01
C TRP A 4 -6.94 -2.27 -7.42
N SER A 5 -6.26 -2.82 -8.41
CA SER A 5 -5.09 -2.16 -9.00
C SER A 5 -5.58 -1.06 -9.94
N GLY A 6 -5.67 0.18 -9.42
CA GLY A 6 -5.95 1.39 -10.19
C GLY A 6 -4.80 1.82 -11.10
N ASN A 7 -4.20 0.90 -11.85
CA ASN A 7 -3.19 1.22 -12.87
C ASN A 7 -3.89 1.75 -14.13
N CYS A 8 -4.30 3.01 -14.10
CA CYS A 8 -4.81 3.74 -15.26
C CYS A 8 -3.69 4.26 -16.18
N GLN A 9 -2.56 3.55 -16.29
CA GLN A 9 -1.50 3.87 -17.26
C GLN A 9 -0.98 2.61 -17.97
N LYS A 10 -1.52 2.43 -19.19
CA LYS A 10 -0.95 1.88 -20.43
C LYS A 10 -2.08 1.19 -21.18
N ASP A 11 -2.33 1.63 -22.41
CA ASP A 11 -3.27 1.06 -23.39
C ASP A 11 -3.19 -0.47 -23.58
N GLY A 12 -2.15 -1.12 -23.07
CA GLY A 12 -1.92 -2.56 -23.17
C GLY A 12 -2.80 -3.43 -22.27
N TYR A 13 -3.38 -2.93 -21.18
CA TYR A 13 -4.20 -3.78 -20.29
C TYR A 13 -5.62 -4.05 -20.81
N LEU A 14 -6.15 -3.16 -21.65
CA LEU A 14 -7.49 -3.30 -22.23
C LEU A 14 -7.49 -3.95 -23.62
N LYS A 15 -6.33 -4.05 -24.28
CA LYS A 15 -6.26 -4.56 -25.66
C LYS A 15 -6.08 -6.07 -25.75
N GLY A 16 -5.89 -6.77 -24.63
CA GLY A 16 -5.42 -8.17 -24.65
C GLY A 16 -4.09 -8.28 -25.41
N ARG A 17 -3.50 -9.48 -25.47
CA ARG A 17 -2.45 -9.76 -26.48
C ARG A 17 -3.05 -10.22 -27.80
N THR A 18 -4.30 -10.66 -27.73
CA THR A 18 -5.14 -11.18 -28.81
C THR A 18 -6.55 -10.61 -28.66
N GLU A 19 -7.33 -10.68 -29.73
CA GLU A 19 -8.74 -10.28 -29.72
C GLU A 19 -9.57 -11.14 -28.73
N GLU A 20 -9.26 -12.44 -28.62
CA GLU A 20 -9.88 -13.34 -27.64
C GLU A 20 -9.58 -12.92 -26.20
N ASP A 21 -8.34 -12.51 -25.91
CA ASP A 21 -7.97 -11.98 -24.58
C ASP A 21 -8.72 -10.68 -24.28
N ALA A 22 -8.86 -9.79 -25.26
CA ALA A 22 -9.59 -8.54 -25.11
C ALA A 22 -11.05 -8.79 -24.74
N ILE A 23 -11.72 -9.68 -25.48
CA ILE A 23 -13.11 -10.10 -25.22
C ILE A 23 -13.25 -10.72 -23.82
N LYS A 24 -12.27 -11.53 -23.41
CA LYS A 24 -12.28 -12.14 -22.07
C LYS A 24 -12.13 -11.10 -20.96
N ILE A 25 -11.21 -10.13 -21.12
CA ILE A 25 -10.99 -9.04 -20.16
C ILE A 25 -12.24 -8.18 -20.04
N GLU A 26 -12.85 -7.82 -21.16
CA GLU A 26 -14.07 -7.03 -21.22
C GLU A 26 -15.24 -7.76 -20.53
N ASN A 27 -15.45 -9.04 -20.85
CA ASN A 27 -16.48 -9.85 -20.22
C ASN A 27 -16.27 -9.98 -18.71
N ASP A 28 -15.02 -10.16 -18.26
CA ASP A 28 -14.68 -10.21 -16.84
C ASP A 28 -14.94 -8.89 -16.13
N TYR A 29 -14.62 -7.76 -16.77
CA TYR A 29 -14.87 -6.43 -16.26
C TYR A 29 -16.38 -6.19 -16.04
N PHE A 30 -17.20 -6.41 -17.07
CA PHE A 30 -18.65 -6.22 -16.96
C PHE A 30 -19.29 -7.23 -16.02
N ARG A 31 -18.78 -8.47 -15.95
CA ARG A 31 -19.23 -9.46 -14.95
C ARG A 31 -18.97 -8.98 -13.53
N LYS A 32 -17.81 -8.38 -13.24
CA LYS A 32 -17.50 -7.81 -11.92
C LYS A 32 -18.44 -6.63 -11.59
N ILE A 33 -18.69 -5.72 -12.53
CA ILE A 33 -19.64 -4.62 -12.35
C ILE A 33 -21.04 -5.15 -11.98
N LYS A 34 -21.53 -6.15 -12.71
CA LYS A 34 -22.84 -6.78 -12.44
C LYS A 34 -22.92 -7.46 -11.07
N GLN A 35 -21.79 -7.81 -10.46
CA GLN A 35 -21.74 -8.37 -9.11
C GLN A 35 -21.69 -7.32 -8.00
N LEU A 36 -21.32 -6.06 -8.30
CA LEU A 36 -21.18 -5.01 -7.28
C LEU A 36 -22.46 -4.81 -6.45
N PRO A 37 -23.67 -4.70 -7.04
CA PRO A 37 -24.89 -4.54 -6.25
C PRO A 37 -25.17 -5.74 -5.33
N LYS A 38 -24.79 -6.95 -5.74
CA LYS A 38 -25.00 -8.17 -4.94
C LYS A 38 -24.08 -8.21 -3.70
N LYS A 39 -23.05 -7.39 -3.67
CA LYS A 39 -22.07 -7.29 -2.58
C LYS A 39 -22.16 -5.96 -1.84
N SER A 40 -23.12 -5.09 -2.15
CA SER A 40 -23.18 -3.74 -1.56
C SER A 40 -23.35 -3.77 -0.04
N HIS A 41 -23.99 -4.81 0.50
CA HIS A 41 -24.18 -4.97 1.95
C HIS A 41 -22.86 -4.99 2.74
N VAL A 42 -21.75 -5.44 2.13
CA VAL A 42 -20.43 -5.43 2.80
C VAL A 42 -19.84 -4.02 2.96
N LEU A 43 -20.49 -3.02 2.35
CA LEU A 43 -20.09 -1.62 2.39
C LEU A 43 -21.04 -0.73 3.21
N GLU A 44 -22.09 -1.29 3.83
CA GLU A 44 -23.16 -0.51 4.50
C GLU A 44 -22.63 0.41 5.62
N ASP A 45 -21.58 -0.02 6.33
CA ASP A 45 -20.95 0.74 7.42
C ASP A 45 -19.58 1.32 7.01
N ILE A 46 -19.36 1.58 5.71
CA ILE A 46 -18.09 2.10 5.20
C ILE A 46 -18.26 3.52 4.68
N GLU A 47 -17.49 4.44 5.27
CA GLU A 47 -17.26 5.77 4.71
C GLU A 47 -16.04 5.71 3.76
N VAL A 48 -16.26 6.12 2.50
CA VAL A 48 -15.18 6.26 1.51
C VAL A 48 -14.83 7.73 1.36
N VAL A 49 -13.60 8.09 1.71
CA VAL A 49 -13.09 9.47 1.63
C VAL A 49 -12.01 9.54 0.56
N ASN A 50 -12.10 10.53 -0.33
CA ASN A 50 -11.02 10.89 -1.24
C ASN A 50 -10.34 12.16 -0.72
N GLY A 51 -9.07 12.05 -0.33
CA GLY A 51 -8.31 13.18 0.18
C GLY A 51 -7.05 12.75 0.91
N SER A 52 -6.44 13.73 1.58
CA SER A 52 -5.27 13.53 2.43
C SER A 52 -5.61 12.64 3.64
N TYR A 53 -4.65 11.88 4.15
CA TYR A 53 -4.85 11.01 5.31
C TYR A 53 -4.78 11.78 6.64
N GLU A 54 -4.11 12.94 6.65
CA GLU A 54 -3.83 13.72 7.85
C GLU A 54 -5.07 14.10 8.65
N PRO A 55 -6.20 14.53 8.05
CA PRO A 55 -7.43 14.81 8.80
C PRO A 55 -7.96 13.60 9.57
N LEU A 56 -7.78 12.39 9.05
CA LEU A 56 -8.22 11.15 9.73
C LEU A 56 -7.30 10.82 10.91
N LEU A 57 -5.99 11.01 10.76
CA LEU A 57 -5.06 10.86 11.88
C LEU A 57 -5.27 11.93 12.96
N ILE A 58 -5.57 13.17 12.58
CA ILE A 58 -5.91 14.22 13.56
C ILE A 58 -7.19 13.88 14.31
N LYS A 59 -8.23 13.42 13.59
CA LYS A 59 -9.55 13.12 14.17
C LYS A 59 -9.51 11.90 15.10
N TYR A 60 -8.82 10.84 14.68
CA TYR A 60 -8.89 9.54 15.37
C TYR A 60 -7.59 9.12 16.06
N GLY A 61 -6.48 9.85 15.86
CA GLY A 61 -5.13 9.48 16.32
C GLY A 61 -5.06 9.10 17.78
N ALA A 62 -5.65 9.93 18.63
CA ALA A 62 -5.67 9.74 20.08
C ALA A 62 -6.73 8.75 20.58
N ASP A 63 -7.69 8.30 19.75
CA ASP A 63 -8.73 7.37 20.18
C ASP A 63 -8.17 5.92 20.23
N PRO A 64 -8.08 5.28 21.41
CA PRO A 64 -7.56 3.93 21.54
C PRO A 64 -8.54 2.85 21.05
N ARG A 65 -9.80 3.20 20.75
CA ARG A 65 -10.80 2.27 20.22
C ARG A 65 -10.73 2.15 18.69
N VAL A 66 -9.98 3.05 18.04
CA VAL A 66 -9.82 3.10 16.60
C VAL A 66 -8.43 2.58 16.21
N VAL A 67 -8.41 1.44 15.53
CA VAL A 67 -7.21 0.88 14.91
C VAL A 67 -7.07 1.47 13.51
N LYS A 68 -5.92 2.11 13.23
CA LYS A 68 -5.60 2.61 11.89
C LYS A 68 -4.70 1.60 11.20
N TYR A 69 -5.12 1.07 10.06
CA TYR A 69 -4.24 0.31 9.18
C TYR A 69 -3.74 1.23 8.05
N ILE A 70 -2.42 1.30 7.89
CA ILE A 70 -1.76 2.32 7.06
C ILE A 70 -0.82 1.59 6.11
N ASP A 71 -1.11 1.73 4.82
CA ASP A 71 -0.34 1.14 3.73
C ASP A 71 0.08 2.25 2.75
N PRO A 72 1.08 3.07 3.12
CA PRO A 72 1.49 4.19 2.28
C PRO A 72 2.28 3.68 1.07
N PRO A 73 2.44 4.50 0.01
CA PRO A 73 3.48 4.25 -0.99
C PRO A 73 4.81 3.95 -0.29
N TYR A 74 5.47 2.86 -0.67
CA TYR A 74 6.62 2.38 0.08
C TYR A 74 7.81 3.33 0.01
N HIS A 75 8.59 3.37 1.09
CA HIS A 75 9.71 4.28 1.25
C HIS A 75 10.64 4.24 0.02
N PRO A 76 11.02 5.38 -0.57
CA PRO A 76 11.66 5.42 -1.88
C PRO A 76 12.99 4.66 -1.93
N ILE A 77 13.73 4.60 -0.81
CA ILE A 77 14.98 3.82 -0.71
C ILE A 77 14.79 2.30 -0.94
N THR A 78 13.58 1.81 -0.71
CA THR A 78 13.24 0.38 -0.83
C THR A 78 12.79 0.02 -2.24
N ARG A 79 12.71 0.99 -3.16
CA ARG A 79 12.23 0.82 -4.53
C ARG A 79 13.39 0.95 -5.52
N HIS A 80 13.28 0.24 -6.64
CA HIS A 80 14.16 0.49 -7.78
C HIS A 80 13.82 1.83 -8.42
N GLN A 81 14.82 2.49 -9.01
CA GLN A 81 14.65 3.77 -9.71
C GLN A 81 13.52 3.71 -10.76
N ALA A 82 13.48 2.65 -11.57
CA ALA A 82 12.41 2.43 -12.55
C ALA A 82 11.00 2.28 -11.95
N GLY A 83 10.91 1.99 -10.64
CA GLY A 83 9.65 1.95 -9.89
C GLY A 83 9.22 3.30 -9.34
N LEU A 84 10.15 4.24 -9.15
CA LEU A 84 9.88 5.61 -8.72
C LEU A 84 9.33 6.46 -9.86
N ASP A 85 9.69 6.14 -11.11
CA ASP A 85 9.27 6.88 -12.30
C ASP A 85 7.89 6.44 -12.83
N ILE A 86 7.17 5.56 -12.13
CA ILE A 86 5.85 5.04 -12.55
C ILE A 86 4.71 5.99 -12.20
N TYR A 87 4.82 6.72 -11.09
CA TYR A 87 3.76 7.59 -10.60
C TYR A 87 4.29 9.01 -10.38
N ASP A 88 3.58 10.00 -10.93
CA ASP A 88 3.94 11.42 -10.81
C ASP A 88 3.84 11.95 -9.37
N LEU A 89 3.08 11.25 -8.50
CA LEU A 89 2.74 11.66 -7.14
C LEU A 89 3.27 10.67 -6.08
N GLU A 90 4.50 10.20 -6.25
CA GLU A 90 5.18 9.35 -5.25
C GLU A 90 5.51 10.10 -3.96
N TRP A 91 5.51 9.36 -2.85
CA TRP A 91 5.98 9.88 -1.57
C TRP A 91 7.49 10.03 -1.57
N LYS A 92 7.94 11.19 -1.10
CA LYS A 92 9.34 11.47 -0.85
C LYS A 92 9.68 11.01 0.56
N ARG A 93 10.99 10.88 0.82
CA ARG A 93 11.52 10.61 2.17
C ARG A 93 10.90 11.54 3.25
N LYS A 94 10.69 12.82 2.94
CA LYS A 94 10.08 13.79 3.87
C LYS A 94 8.65 13.45 4.26
N ASP A 95 7.88 12.82 3.37
CA ASP A 95 6.51 12.39 3.63
C ASP A 95 6.49 11.21 4.60
N HIS A 96 7.44 10.28 4.46
CA HIS A 96 7.65 9.20 5.44
C HIS A 96 8.06 9.74 6.81
N GLN A 97 8.99 10.69 6.85
CA GLN A 97 9.40 11.32 8.12
C GLN A 97 8.25 12.09 8.78
N LYS A 98 7.36 12.69 7.98
CA LYS A 98 6.13 13.32 8.47
C LYS A 98 5.18 12.29 9.06
N LEU A 99 4.89 11.22 8.32
CA LEU A 99 4.03 10.13 8.80
C LEU A 99 4.55 9.55 10.12
N VAL A 100 5.86 9.29 10.21
CA VAL A 100 6.48 8.77 11.45
C VAL A 100 6.23 9.69 12.63
N ARG A 101 6.39 11.01 12.47
CA ARG A 101 6.09 11.99 13.54
C ARG A 101 4.62 11.96 13.94
N GLU A 102 3.70 11.87 12.98
CA GLU A 102 2.27 11.83 13.26
C GLU A 102 1.85 10.53 13.95
N LEU A 103 2.48 9.41 13.61
CA LEU A 103 2.20 8.11 14.25
C LEU A 103 2.73 8.02 15.68
N LEU A 104 3.79 8.74 16.03
CA LEU A 104 4.26 8.85 17.41
C LEU A 104 3.23 9.53 18.33
N GLU A 105 2.36 10.38 17.78
CA GLU A 105 1.27 11.02 18.50
C GLU A 105 -0.02 10.18 18.55
N CYS A 106 -0.05 9.04 17.86
CA CYS A 106 -1.22 8.16 17.76
C CYS A 106 -1.15 6.99 18.76
N ARG A 107 -2.32 6.59 19.30
CA ARG A 107 -2.42 5.50 20.30
C ARG A 107 -2.33 4.09 19.72
N SER A 108 -3.08 3.80 18.66
CA SER A 108 -3.16 2.46 18.06
C SER A 108 -3.10 2.54 16.54
N TRP A 109 -2.16 1.83 15.92
CA TRP A 109 -1.98 1.80 14.47
C TRP A 109 -1.15 0.58 14.03
N ILE A 110 -1.29 0.23 12.76
CA ILE A 110 -0.53 -0.79 12.04
C ILE A 110 0.00 -0.13 10.77
N LEU A 111 1.31 -0.15 10.57
CA LEU A 111 1.98 0.35 9.38
C LEU A 111 2.55 -0.84 8.60
N SER A 112 2.19 -0.99 7.33
CA SER A 112 2.79 -1.97 6.41
C SER A 112 3.89 -1.34 5.55
N GLY A 113 4.90 -2.14 5.22
CA GLY A 113 5.89 -1.77 4.22
C GLY A 113 7.19 -2.58 4.28
N TYR A 114 8.17 -2.12 3.52
CA TYR A 114 9.55 -2.61 3.57
C TYR A 114 10.36 -1.82 4.60
N ASP A 115 11.31 -2.48 5.27
CA ASP A 115 12.12 -1.89 6.33
C ASP A 115 13.28 -1.01 5.82
N PRO A 116 13.19 0.34 5.86
CA PRO A 116 14.24 1.21 5.32
C PRO A 116 15.62 0.98 5.97
N PHE A 117 15.67 0.42 7.18
CA PHE A 117 16.91 0.15 7.90
C PHE A 117 17.80 -0.88 7.19
N VAL A 118 17.20 -1.87 6.50
CA VAL A 118 17.95 -2.84 5.66
C VAL A 118 18.77 -2.13 4.57
N TRP A 119 18.35 -0.94 4.16
CA TRP A 119 19.01 -0.10 3.15
C TRP A 119 19.78 1.09 3.77
N GLY A 120 20.07 1.05 5.08
CA GLY A 120 20.84 2.09 5.77
C GLY A 120 20.04 3.37 6.08
N CYS A 121 18.71 3.30 6.11
CA CYS A 121 17.85 4.45 6.44
C CYS A 121 17.08 4.20 7.74
N GLU A 122 17.30 5.04 8.75
CA GLU A 122 16.71 4.88 10.09
C GLU A 122 15.35 5.57 10.25
N ASP A 123 14.69 5.98 9.17
CA ASP A 123 13.52 6.86 9.25
C ASP A 123 12.36 6.24 10.06
N TYR A 124 12.24 4.91 10.14
CA TYR A 124 11.21 4.20 10.93
C TYR A 124 11.68 3.79 12.33
N LEU A 125 12.97 3.90 12.65
CA LEU A 125 13.53 3.58 13.96
C LEU A 125 12.87 4.32 15.13
N PRO A 126 12.42 5.60 15.00
CA PRO A 126 11.69 6.27 16.07
C PRO A 126 10.43 5.52 16.52
N LEU A 127 9.72 4.85 15.61
CA LEU A 127 8.53 4.08 15.93
C LEU A 127 8.88 2.87 16.82
N GLU A 128 9.95 2.15 16.46
CA GLU A 128 10.44 1.00 17.23
C GLU A 128 10.91 1.43 18.63
N LYS A 129 11.63 2.56 18.71
CA LYS A 129 12.06 3.16 19.99
C LYS A 129 10.89 3.58 20.88
N ALA A 130 9.78 3.98 20.29
CA ALA A 130 8.55 4.31 21.02
C ALA A 130 7.76 3.07 21.47
N GLY A 131 8.22 1.86 21.15
CA GLY A 131 7.60 0.60 21.54
C GLY A 131 6.78 -0.08 20.46
N ALA A 132 6.78 0.43 19.23
CA ALA A 132 6.14 -0.26 18.12
C ALA A 132 6.83 -1.61 17.87
N ARG A 133 6.03 -2.67 17.74
CA ARG A 133 6.53 -4.01 17.45
C ARG A 133 6.65 -4.22 15.96
N LYS A 134 7.85 -4.54 15.49
CA LYS A 134 8.10 -4.96 14.12
C LYS A 134 7.90 -6.46 13.95
N VAL A 135 7.12 -6.85 12.95
CA VAL A 135 6.76 -8.24 12.62
C VAL A 135 7.11 -8.50 11.17
N ASN A 136 7.94 -9.50 10.91
CA ASN A 136 8.27 -9.96 9.56
C ASN A 136 7.14 -10.87 9.03
N LEU A 137 6.60 -10.56 7.85
CA LEU A 137 5.55 -11.34 7.18
C LEU A 137 6.08 -12.39 6.21
N GLY A 138 7.39 -12.37 5.94
CA GLY A 138 8.09 -13.26 5.03
C GLY A 138 8.53 -12.56 3.74
N VAL A 139 9.14 -13.36 2.88
CA VAL A 139 9.65 -12.93 1.57
C VAL A 139 8.53 -12.99 0.55
N PHE A 140 8.26 -11.86 -0.10
CA PHE A 140 7.33 -11.79 -1.22
C PHE A 140 8.10 -11.62 -2.53
N ARG A 141 7.77 -12.45 -3.53
CA ARG A 141 8.37 -12.34 -4.87
C ARG A 141 7.80 -11.10 -5.56
N SER A 142 8.65 -10.14 -5.90
CA SER A 142 8.26 -9.05 -6.79
C SER A 142 7.86 -9.64 -8.14
N GLY A 143 6.59 -9.50 -8.49
CA GLY A 143 6.00 -10.03 -9.73
C GLY A 143 6.44 -9.25 -10.96
N THR A 144 7.70 -9.39 -11.36
CA THR A 144 8.15 -9.08 -12.72
C THR A 144 8.86 -10.29 -13.29
N ASN A 145 8.25 -10.92 -14.30
CA ASN A 145 8.78 -12.05 -15.06
C ASN A 145 9.97 -11.65 -15.95
N SER A 146 10.94 -10.89 -15.43
CA SER A 146 12.22 -10.70 -16.10
C SER A 146 13.23 -11.67 -15.49
N THR A 147 13.82 -12.50 -16.34
CA THR A 147 14.83 -13.51 -16.00
C THR A 147 16.07 -12.97 -15.27
N GLU A 148 16.23 -11.64 -15.19
CA GLU A 148 17.34 -10.94 -14.53
C GLU A 148 17.04 -10.42 -13.11
N THR A 149 15.78 -10.42 -12.64
CA THR A 149 15.41 -9.87 -11.30
C THR A 149 15.24 -10.93 -10.20
N ARG A 150 15.79 -12.13 -10.40
CA ARG A 150 15.63 -13.29 -9.49
C ARG A 150 16.11 -13.10 -8.05
N ASN A 151 16.80 -12.00 -7.72
CA ASN A 151 17.46 -11.81 -6.42
C ASN A 151 16.87 -10.72 -5.52
N PHE A 152 15.78 -10.03 -5.90
CA PHE A 152 15.14 -9.06 -5.00
C PHE A 152 14.04 -9.72 -4.16
N ASN A 153 14.48 -10.56 -3.22
CA ASN A 153 13.65 -11.01 -2.11
C ASN A 153 13.40 -9.82 -1.20
N LYS A 154 12.25 -9.15 -1.34
CA LYS A 154 11.84 -8.11 -0.39
C LYS A 154 11.00 -8.76 0.69
N GLU A 155 11.41 -8.55 1.93
CA GLU A 155 10.65 -8.97 3.10
C GLU A 155 9.68 -7.87 3.49
N GLU A 156 8.40 -8.22 3.63
CA GLU A 156 7.39 -7.28 4.10
C GLU A 156 7.30 -7.33 5.62
N TYR A 157 7.07 -6.17 6.21
CA TYR A 157 7.00 -5.97 7.64
C TYR A 157 5.72 -5.23 8.03
N LEU A 158 5.26 -5.50 9.25
CA LEU A 158 4.29 -4.68 9.95
C LEU A 158 4.97 -4.04 11.17
N TRP A 159 4.74 -2.74 11.38
CA TRP A 159 4.98 -2.09 12.66
C TRP A 159 3.64 -1.90 13.36
N ILE A 160 3.52 -2.38 14.59
CA ILE A 160 2.26 -2.43 15.34
C ILE A 160 2.42 -1.67 16.65
N MET A 161 1.57 -0.66 16.86
CA MET A 161 1.40 0.06 18.12
C MET A 161 0.03 -0.26 18.71
N LYS A 162 -0.02 -0.55 20.02
CA LYS A 162 -1.24 -0.89 20.76
C LYS A 162 -1.59 0.18 21.77
#